data_AF-A0A9E3Z0M4-F1
#
_entry.id   AF-A0A9E3Z0M4-F1
#
_cell.length_a   1.000
_cell.length_b   1.000
_cell.length_c   1.000
_cell.angle_alpha   90.00
_cell.angle_beta   90.00
_cell.angle_gamma   90.00
#
_symmetry.space_group_name_H-M   'P 1'
#
loop_
_entity.id
_entity.type
_entity.pdbx_description
1 polymer ?
#
loop_
_entity_poly.entity_id
_entity_poly.type
_entity_poly.pdbx_seq_one_letter_code
_entity_poly.pdbx_strand_id
1 'polypeptide(L)'
;MQYRLWFADGSFAEKHRLELQIEEQTRINAELEARNAVLEREVLELQTGKKGVEQRAREQLGLVREGETFYQIIDAPKPQPEGQQ
;
A
#
# COMPACT_ATOMS: atom_id res chain seq x y z
N MET A 1 -56.12 12.99 -27.76
CA MET A 1 -54.83 13.68 -28.04
C MET A 1 -54.15 13.99 -26.71
N GLN A 2 -53.36 13.07 -26.13
CA GLN A 2 -52.71 13.29 -24.82
C GLN A 2 -51.43 12.44 -24.60
N TYR A 3 -50.75 12.01 -25.67
CA TYR A 3 -49.48 11.28 -25.57
C TYR A 3 -48.24 12.18 -25.51
N ARG A 4 -48.39 13.51 -25.62
CA ARG A 4 -47.25 14.45 -25.74
C ARG A 4 -46.44 14.67 -24.47
N LEU A 5 -46.91 14.22 -23.30
CA LEU A 5 -46.20 14.45 -22.03
C LEU A 5 -45.12 13.40 -21.70
N TRP A 6 -45.16 12.23 -22.33
CA TRP A 6 -44.09 11.22 -22.19
C TRP A 6 -42.87 11.50 -23.10
N PHE A 7 -43.07 12.36 -24.11
CA PHE A 7 -42.08 12.67 -25.15
C PHE A 7 -41.62 14.13 -25.13
N ALA A 8 -41.99 14.91 -24.11
CA ALA A 8 -41.50 16.28 -23.94
C ALA A 8 -40.05 16.25 -23.40
N ASP A 9 -39.11 16.19 -24.34
CA ASP A 9 -37.81 16.88 -24.36
C ASP A 9 -36.80 16.62 -23.23
N GLY A 10 -36.70 15.37 -22.74
CA GLY A 10 -35.41 14.91 -22.20
C GLY A 10 -35.31 14.69 -20.69
N SER A 11 -36.43 14.48 -19.99
CA SER A 11 -36.38 14.12 -18.55
C SER A 11 -36.33 12.61 -18.33
N PHE A 12 -37.27 11.83 -18.88
CA PHE A 12 -37.39 10.42 -18.50
C PHE A 12 -36.41 9.49 -19.22
N ALA A 13 -36.31 9.59 -20.55
CA ALA A 13 -35.38 8.76 -21.34
C ALA A 13 -33.92 9.05 -21.00
N GLU A 14 -33.58 10.30 -20.72
CA GLU A 14 -32.22 10.71 -20.35
C GLU A 14 -31.84 10.24 -18.94
N LYS A 15 -32.77 10.33 -17.97
CA LYS A 15 -32.56 9.75 -16.63
C LYS A 15 -32.33 8.25 -16.72
N HIS A 16 -33.16 7.53 -17.48
CA HIS A 16 -33.00 6.09 -17.63
C HIS A 16 -31.66 5.73 -18.29
N ARG A 17 -31.22 6.51 -19.29
CA ARG A 17 -29.89 6.35 -19.90
C ARG A 17 -28.77 6.58 -18.89
N LEU A 18 -28.89 7.61 -18.04
CA LEU A 18 -27.89 7.93 -17.03
C LEU A 18 -27.86 6.90 -15.90
N GLU A 19 -29.02 6.38 -15.49
CA GLU A 19 -29.13 5.28 -14.52
C GLU A 19 -28.40 4.02 -15.01
N LEU A 20 -28.58 3.65 -16.28
CA LEU A 20 -27.85 2.53 -16.89
C LEU A 20 -26.33 2.77 -16.94
N GLN A 21 -25.90 4.01 -17.19
CA GLN A 21 -24.47 4.36 -17.15
C GLN A 21 -23.89 4.30 -15.75
N ILE A 22 -24.65 4.74 -14.74
CA ILE A 22 -24.26 4.65 -13.34
C ILE A 22 -24.11 3.17 -12.95
N GLU A 23 -25.08 2.33 -13.29
CA GLU A 23 -25.05 0.90 -12.97
C GLU A 23 -23.82 0.20 -13.58
N GLU A 24 -23.54 0.47 -14.85
CA GLU A 24 -22.35 -0.09 -15.51
C GLU A 24 -21.05 0.44 -14.89
N GLN A 25 -20.98 1.74 -14.58
CA GLN A 25 -19.78 2.30 -13.96
C GLN A 25 -19.58 1.78 -12.53
N THR A 26 -20.65 1.57 -11.77
CA THR A 26 -20.59 0.95 -10.44
C THR A 26 -20.06 -0.48 -10.54
N ARG A 27 -20.50 -1.25 -11.53
CA ARG A 27 -19.99 -2.61 -11.78
C ARG A 27 -18.50 -2.62 -12.10
N ILE A 28 -18.06 -1.72 -12.97
CA ILE A 28 -16.64 -1.56 -13.34
C ILE A 28 -15.81 -1.16 -12.11
N ASN A 29 -16.31 -0.18 -11.34
CA ASN A 29 -15.60 0.29 -10.13
C ASN A 29 -15.45 -0.83 -9.10
N ALA A 30 -16.49 -1.64 -8.88
CA ALA A 30 -16.43 -2.78 -7.96
C ALA A 30 -15.37 -3.82 -8.40
N GLU A 31 -15.26 -4.08 -9.70
CA GLU A 31 -14.22 -4.96 -10.24
C GLU A 31 -12.81 -4.39 -10.04
N LEU A 32 -12.64 -3.08 -10.26
CA LEU A 32 -11.36 -2.40 -10.03
C LEU A 32 -10.97 -2.37 -8.55
N GLU A 33 -11.92 -2.11 -7.65
CA GLU A 33 -11.70 -2.16 -6.20
C GLU A 33 -11.26 -3.56 -5.75
N ALA A 34 -11.90 -4.61 -6.25
CA ALA A 34 -11.51 -5.99 -5.95
C ALA A 34 -10.08 -6.29 -6.43
N ARG A 35 -9.69 -5.82 -7.62
CA ARG A 35 -8.33 -5.97 -8.14
C ARG A 35 -7.31 -5.18 -7.33
N ASN A 36 -7.62 -3.94 -6.98
CA ASN A 36 -6.76 -3.10 -6.16
C ASN A 36 -6.52 -3.74 -4.78
N ALA A 37 -7.55 -4.31 -4.15
CA ALA A 37 -7.42 -5.01 -2.87
C ALA A 37 -6.52 -6.27 -2.96
N VAL A 38 -6.43 -6.92 -4.13
CA VAL A 38 -5.45 -8.00 -4.35
C VAL A 38 -4.05 -7.42 -4.49
N LEU A 39 -3.88 -6.42 -5.35
CA LEU A 39 -2.58 -5.78 -5.61
C LEU A 39 -1.98 -5.13 -4.35
N GLU A 40 -2.79 -4.49 -3.52
CA GLU A 40 -2.34 -3.90 -2.26
C GLU A 40 -1.80 -4.96 -1.31
N ARG A 41 -2.44 -6.13 -1.24
CA ARG A 41 -1.94 -7.27 -0.45
C ARG A 41 -0.63 -7.79 -1.00
N GLU A 42 -0.51 -7.95 -2.32
CA GLU A 42 0.74 -8.37 -2.95
C GLU A 42 1.88 -7.36 -2.70
N VAL A 43 1.59 -6.06 -2.80
CA VAL A 43 2.57 -5.01 -2.49
C VAL A 43 2.99 -5.07 -1.02
N LEU A 44 2.05 -5.26 -0.10
CA LEU A 44 2.35 -5.40 1.32
C LEU A 44 3.19 -6.64 1.62
N GLU A 45 2.87 -7.78 1.00
CA GLU A 45 3.64 -9.03 1.11
C GLU A 45 5.07 -8.84 0.57
N LEU A 46 5.22 -8.21 -0.60
CA LEU A 46 6.53 -7.92 -1.18
C LEU A 46 7.34 -6.96 -0.29
N GLN A 47 6.70 -5.94 0.30
CA GLN A 47 7.38 -5.02 1.21
C GLN A 47 7.80 -5.70 2.52
N THR A 48 6.94 -6.52 3.11
CA THR A 48 7.24 -7.26 4.35
C THR A 48 8.29 -8.35 4.12
N GLY A 49 8.19 -9.10 3.02
CA GLY A 49 9.20 -10.06 2.60
C GLY A 49 10.57 -9.42 2.37
N LYS A 50 10.63 -8.27 1.68
CA LYS A 50 11.88 -7.52 1.49
C LYS A 50 12.45 -6.97 2.79
N LYS A 51 11.61 -6.42 3.67
CA LYS A 51 12.04 -5.98 5.02
C LYS A 51 12.59 -7.15 5.85
N GLY A 52 11.96 -8.32 5.78
CA GLY A 52 12.43 -9.52 6.47
C GLY A 52 13.79 -10.01 5.94
N VAL A 53 14.03 -9.91 4.63
CA VAL A 53 15.35 -10.21 4.04
C VAL A 53 16.39 -9.18 4.46
N GLU A 54 16.06 -7.89 4.47
CA GLU A 54 16.97 -6.83 4.90
C GLU A 54 17.35 -6.96 6.39
N GLN A 55 16.38 -7.23 7.26
CA GLN A 55 16.65 -7.43 8.68
C GLN A 55 17.54 -8.67 8.92
N ARG A 56 17.28 -9.78 8.23
CA ARG A 56 18.14 -10.97 8.29
C ARG A 56 19.56 -10.69 7.79
N ALA A 57 19.71 -9.91 6.73
CA ALA A 57 21.02 -9.51 6.19
C ALA A 57 21.80 -8.62 7.19
N ARG A 58 21.12 -7.70 7.88
CA ARG A 58 21.72 -6.85 8.92
C ARG A 58 22.12 -7.65 10.16
N GLU A 59 21.25 -8.55 10.63
CA GLU A 59 21.48 -9.35 11.83
C GLU A 59 22.53 -10.46 11.63
N GLN A 60 22.51 -11.14 10.49
CA GLN A 60 23.37 -12.32 10.26
C GLN A 60 24.68 -12.00 9.56
N LEU A 61 24.72 -10.98 8.70
CA LEU A 61 25.89 -10.67 7.87
C LEU A 61 26.53 -9.32 8.22
N GLY A 62 25.97 -8.56 9.16
CA GLY A 62 26.48 -7.23 9.52
C GLY A 62 26.47 -6.23 8.36
N LEU A 63 25.60 -6.45 7.36
CA LEU A 63 25.55 -5.64 6.16
C LEU A 63 24.92 -4.28 6.46
N VAL A 64 25.67 -3.20 6.18
CA VAL A 64 25.24 -1.80 6.33
C VAL A 64 24.99 -1.20 4.95
N ARG A 65 23.94 -0.40 4.79
CA ARG A 65 23.61 0.25 3.51
C ARG A 65 24.58 1.39 3.21
N GLU A 66 24.87 1.63 1.91
CA GLU A 66 25.64 2.82 1.50
C GLU A 66 24.92 4.11 1.96
N GLY A 67 25.63 4.95 2.74
CA GLY A 67 25.11 6.20 3.29
C GLY A 67 24.49 6.13 4.69
N GLU A 68 24.54 4.99 5.38
CA GLU A 68 23.99 4.82 6.73
C GLU A 68 25.05 5.06 7.83
N THR A 69 24.70 5.80 8.89
CA THR A 69 25.56 5.99 10.06
C THR A 69 25.35 4.86 11.07
N PHE A 70 26.27 3.90 11.09
CA PHE A 70 26.23 2.75 12.01
C PHE A 70 26.95 3.07 13.33
N TYR A 71 26.24 2.91 14.45
CA TYR A 71 26.81 3.06 15.79
C TYR A 71 27.02 1.67 16.41
N GLN A 72 28.29 1.23 16.50
CA GLN A 72 28.65 0.05 17.26
C GLN A 72 29.03 0.47 18.68
N ILE A 73 28.26 0.02 19.67
CA ILE A 73 28.63 0.19 21.07
C ILE A 73 29.69 -0.89 21.36
N ILE A 74 30.95 -0.48 21.39
CA ILE A 74 32.03 -1.32 21.88
C ILE A 74 32.10 -1.07 23.38
N ASP A 75 31.80 -2.08 24.19
CA ASP A 75 32.07 -2.00 25.63
C ASP A 75 33.57 -1.80 25.81
N ALA A 76 33.98 -0.61 26.25
CA ALA A 76 35.37 -0.33 26.54
C ALA A 76 35.87 -1.35 27.58
N PRO A 77 37.08 -1.91 27.42
CA PRO A 77 37.63 -2.81 28.43
C PRO A 77 37.62 -2.07 29.77
N LYS A 78 36.94 -2.66 30.76
CA LYS A 78 36.90 -2.11 32.12
C LYS A 78 38.34 -1.88 32.55
N PRO A 79 38.75 -0.64 32.91
CA PRO A 79 40.09 -0.39 33.39
C PRO A 79 40.29 -1.25 34.63
N GLN A 80 41.16 -2.23 34.51
CA GLN A 80 41.57 -3.09 35.61
C GLN A 80 42.32 -2.19 36.58
N PRO A 81 41.88 -2.06 37.84
CA PRO A 81 42.58 -1.19 38.78
C PRO A 81 43.98 -1.77 38.97
N GLU A 82 44.97 -1.03 38.51
CA GLU A 82 46.38 -1.27 38.84
C GLU A 82 46.51 -1.12 40.35
N GLY A 83 46.47 -2.27 41.03
CA GLY A 83 46.82 -2.39 42.44
C GLY A 83 48.25 -1.94 42.61
N GLN A 84 48.40 -0.85 43.36
CA GLN A 84 49.66 -0.29 43.82
C GLN A 84 50.34 -1.26 44.81
N GLN A 85 51.66 -1.41 44.65
CA GLN A 85 52.66 -1.96 45.59
C GLN A 85 52.72 -3.48 45.76
#